data_AF-A0A414P882-F1
#
_entry.id   AF-A0A414P882-F1
#
_cell.length_a   1.000
_cell.length_b   1.000
_cell.length_c   1.000
_cell.angle_alpha   90.00
_cell.angle_beta   90.00
_cell.angle_gamma   90.00
#
_symmetry.space_group_name_H-M   'P 1'
#
loop_
_entity.id
_entity.type
_entity.pdbx_description
1 polymer ?
#
loop_
_entity_poly.entity_id
_entity_poly.type
_entity_poly.pdbx_seq_one_letter_code
_entity_poly.pdbx_strand_id
1 'polypeptide(L)'
;MKITIGPRRSGKTTRTIMESAKTGSYILVATIEQANVIFKQAKDMGYDIPYPVTIREIITGRKCFDNKHMREHGVLVDEARIVLQKAIYDIPIHGMTLNNDGNIDILEHGATHTLNAANLKEYSDLRERYNHPKREISTDGKLCCSECFHIVDITDHFCSKCGQRLE
;
A
#
# COMPACT_ATOMS: atom_id res chain seq x y z
N MET A 1 0.72 -4.24 16.86
CA MET A 1 0.84 -4.23 15.38
C MET A 1 -0.05 -3.12 14.85
N LYS A 2 0.39 -2.35 13.86
CA LYS A 2 -0.44 -1.34 13.19
C LYS A 2 -0.73 -1.83 11.77
N ILE A 3 -1.96 -1.69 11.30
CA ILE A 3 -2.38 -2.10 9.95
C ILE A 3 -2.73 -0.84 9.18
N THR A 4 -2.27 -0.73 7.94
CA THR A 4 -2.63 0.39 7.07
C THR A 4 -3.22 -0.12 5.77
N ILE A 5 -4.47 0.25 5.51
CA ILE A 5 -5.26 -0.15 4.34
C ILE A 5 -5.52 1.10 3.50
N GLY A 6 -5.53 0.98 2.18
CA GLY A 6 -5.91 2.09 1.30
C GLY A 6 -5.68 1.78 -0.17
N PRO A 7 -6.25 2.57 -1.09
CA PRO A 7 -6.17 2.34 -2.53
C PRO A 7 -4.74 2.52 -3.06
N ARG A 8 -4.52 2.22 -4.35
CA ARG A 8 -3.22 2.52 -4.98
C ARG A 8 -2.90 4.01 -4.84
N ARG A 9 -1.60 4.32 -4.71
CA ARG A 9 -1.08 5.69 -4.60
C ARG A 9 -1.62 6.50 -3.39
N SER A 10 -2.18 5.85 -2.36
CA SER A 10 -2.60 6.52 -1.13
C SER A 10 -1.47 6.89 -0.15
N GLY A 11 -0.21 6.67 -0.54
CA GLY A 11 0.96 6.97 0.29
C GLY A 11 1.32 5.90 1.33
N LYS A 12 0.79 4.67 1.21
CA LYS A 12 1.13 3.56 2.14
C LYS A 12 2.64 3.34 2.24
N THR A 13 3.32 3.11 1.12
CA THR A 13 4.77 2.89 1.07
C THR A 13 5.54 4.08 1.60
N THR A 14 5.11 5.31 1.29
CA THR A 14 5.68 6.54 1.86
C THR A 14 5.62 6.55 3.38
N ARG A 15 4.49 6.15 3.97
CA ARG A 15 4.34 6.04 5.43
C ARG A 15 5.19 4.92 6.02
N THR A 16 5.32 3.79 5.32
CA THR A 16 6.22 2.71 5.71
C THR A 16 7.68 3.19 5.77
N ILE A 17 8.12 3.98 4.78
CA ILE A 17 9.46 4.59 4.75
C ILE A 17 9.65 5.55 5.93
N MET A 18 8.70 6.47 6.15
CA MET A 18 8.78 7.44 7.24
C MET A 18 8.83 6.75 8.61
N GLU A 19 8.04 5.69 8.81
CA GLU A 19 8.05 4.93 10.05
C GLU A 19 9.38 4.18 10.23
N SER A 20 9.90 3.54 9.17
CA SER A 20 11.22 2.88 9.19
C SER A 20 12.35 3.86 9.56
N ALA A 21 12.33 5.08 9.00
CA ALA A 21 13.32 6.11 9.31
C ALA A 21 13.23 6.58 10.76
N LYS A 22 12.01 6.61 11.32
CA LYS A 22 11.76 7.00 12.71
C LYS A 22 12.16 5.91 13.70
N THR A 23 11.90 4.64 13.39
CA THR A 23 12.03 3.53 14.33
C THR A 23 13.29 2.68 14.11
N GLY A 24 13.95 2.80 12.97
CA GLY A 24 15.00 1.87 12.55
C GLY A 24 14.45 0.49 12.15
N SER A 25 13.14 0.30 12.03
CA SER A 25 12.57 -1.00 11.64
C SER A 25 12.96 -1.35 10.20
N TYR A 26 13.26 -2.61 9.94
CA TYR A 26 13.44 -3.09 8.56
C TYR A 26 12.11 -3.08 7.81
N ILE A 27 12.14 -2.82 6.50
CA ILE A 27 10.98 -3.00 5.62
C ILE A 27 11.11 -4.36 4.93
N LEU A 28 10.14 -5.24 5.14
CA LEU A 28 9.99 -6.52 4.46
C LEU A 28 9.20 -6.35 3.16
N VAL A 29 9.78 -6.83 2.06
CA VAL A 29 9.21 -6.80 0.71
C VAL A 29 9.24 -8.18 0.07
N ALA A 30 8.53 -8.36 -1.04
CA ALA A 30 8.45 -9.65 -1.71
C ALA A 30 9.68 -9.93 -2.61
N THR A 31 10.31 -8.89 -3.15
CA THR A 31 11.35 -9.01 -4.19
C THR A 31 12.49 -8.01 -4.00
N ILE A 32 13.64 -8.28 -4.61
CA ILE A 32 14.82 -7.40 -4.55
C ILE A 32 14.58 -6.11 -5.35
N GLU A 33 13.79 -6.18 -6.42
CA GLU A 33 13.37 -5.02 -7.21
C GLU A 33 12.57 -4.04 -6.35
N GLN A 34 11.63 -4.55 -5.54
CA GLN A 34 10.89 -3.72 -4.58
C GLN A 34 11.83 -3.13 -3.52
N ALA A 35 12.81 -3.89 -3.01
CA ALA A 35 13.78 -3.39 -2.04
C ALA A 35 14.56 -2.20 -2.62
N ASN A 36 15.04 -2.32 -3.85
CA ASN A 36 15.75 -1.25 -4.56
C ASN A 36 14.87 -0.02 -4.78
N VAL A 37 13.61 -0.21 -5.19
CA VAL A 37 12.66 0.90 -5.40
C VAL A 37 12.39 1.65 -4.10
N ILE A 38 12.08 0.94 -3.01
CA ILE A 38 11.81 1.55 -1.70
C ILE A 38 13.05 2.28 -1.17
N PHE A 39 14.23 1.64 -1.25
CA PHE A 39 15.46 2.25 -0.76
C PHE A 39 15.84 3.50 -1.55
N LYS A 40 15.65 3.48 -2.88
CA LYS A 40 15.82 4.66 -3.72
C LYS A 40 14.80 5.75 -3.34
N GLN A 41 13.53 5.40 -3.20
CA GLN A 41 12.48 6.34 -2.82
C GLN A 41 12.77 7.00 -1.46
N ALA A 42 13.27 6.25 -0.48
CA ALA A 42 13.68 6.78 0.82
C ALA A 42 14.79 7.83 0.68
N LYS A 43 15.82 7.53 -0.12
CA LYS A 43 16.91 8.48 -0.42
C LYS A 43 16.42 9.73 -1.13
N ASP A 44 15.55 9.57 -2.14
CA ASP A 44 14.96 10.69 -2.88
C ASP A 44 14.12 11.59 -1.96
N MET A 45 13.55 11.02 -0.89
CA MET A 45 12.82 11.73 0.15
C MET A 45 13.72 12.28 1.29
N GLY A 46 15.01 12.00 1.28
CA GLY A 46 15.96 12.43 2.33
C GLY A 46 15.89 11.61 3.63
N TYR A 47 15.30 10.41 3.61
CA TYR A 47 15.25 9.52 4.76
C TYR A 47 16.39 8.50 4.74
N ASP A 48 17.01 8.30 5.91
CA ASP A 48 17.92 7.19 6.16
C ASP A 48 17.14 6.02 6.76
N ILE A 49 17.23 4.85 6.12
CA ILE A 49 16.55 3.62 6.54
C ILE A 49 17.49 2.42 6.35
N PRO A 50 17.33 1.34 7.14
CA PRO A 50 17.96 0.07 6.82
C PRO A 50 17.55 -0.40 5.41
N TYR A 51 18.49 -1.02 4.69
CA TYR A 51 18.15 -1.60 3.38
C TYR A 51 17.01 -2.62 3.53
N PRO A 52 15.94 -2.54 2.72
CA PRO A 52 14.79 -3.45 2.85
C PRO A 52 15.18 -4.92 2.68
N VAL A 53 14.51 -5.79 3.41
CA VAL A 53 14.75 -7.24 3.41
C VAL A 53 13.68 -7.93 2.57
N THR A 54 14.08 -8.90 1.77
CA THR A 54 13.17 -9.69 0.95
C THR A 54 12.65 -10.91 1.71
N ILE A 55 11.43 -11.35 1.40
CA ILE A 55 10.85 -12.59 1.95
C ILE A 55 11.72 -13.82 1.65
N ARG A 56 12.44 -13.81 0.52
CA ARG A 56 13.38 -14.87 0.15
C ARG A 56 14.55 -14.96 1.13
N GLU A 57 15.11 -13.84 1.56
CA GLU A 57 16.20 -13.81 2.55
C GLU A 57 15.74 -14.35 3.92
N ILE A 58 14.49 -14.07 4.29
CA ILE A 58 13.87 -14.63 5.50
C ILE A 58 13.71 -16.16 5.39
N ILE A 59 13.07 -16.66 4.33
CA ILE A 59 12.74 -18.09 4.18
C ILE A 59 13.99 -18.94 3.97
N THR A 60 14.93 -18.48 3.14
CA THR A 60 16.13 -19.27 2.80
C THR A 60 17.21 -19.23 3.89
N GLY A 61 17.06 -18.36 4.90
CA GLY A 61 18.08 -18.14 5.92
C GLY A 61 19.39 -17.54 5.37
N ARG A 62 19.41 -17.08 4.12
CA ARG A 62 20.52 -16.30 3.54
C ARG A 62 20.36 -14.85 3.99
N LYS A 63 20.92 -14.55 5.16
CA LYS A 63 20.69 -13.30 5.85
C LYS A 63 21.65 -12.23 5.36
N CYS A 64 21.13 -11.23 4.66
CA CYS A 64 21.84 -9.99 4.34
C CYS A 64 21.46 -8.84 5.31
N PHE A 65 20.93 -9.18 6.50
CA PHE A 65 20.47 -8.22 7.51
C PHE A 65 20.96 -8.60 8.91
N ASP A 66 20.99 -7.62 9.81
CA ASP A 66 21.38 -7.82 11.19
C ASP A 66 20.18 -8.40 11.99
N ASN A 67 20.31 -9.66 12.41
CA ASN A 67 19.30 -10.35 13.20
C ASN A 67 19.05 -9.71 14.56
N LYS A 68 20.09 -9.20 15.21
CA LYS A 68 19.96 -8.58 16.53
C LYS A 68 19.18 -7.28 16.38
N HIS A 69 19.60 -6.44 15.44
CA HIS A 69 18.92 -5.19 15.13
C HIS A 69 17.45 -5.40 14.73
N MET A 70 17.18 -6.39 13.86
CA MET A 70 15.80 -6.70 13.43
C MET A 70 14.92 -7.19 14.59
N ARG A 71 15.46 -7.96 15.55
CA ARG A 71 14.70 -8.37 16.74
C ARG A 71 14.41 -7.21 17.68
N GLU A 72 15.32 -6.24 17.77
CA GLU A 72 15.19 -5.07 18.63
C GLU A 72 14.22 -4.02 18.04
N HIS A 73 14.31 -3.75 16.73
CA HIS A 73 13.55 -2.68 16.06
C HIS A 73 12.32 -3.18 15.29
N GLY A 74 12.18 -4.48 15.12
CA GLY A 74 11.05 -5.10 14.42
C GLY A 74 11.07 -4.91 12.90
N VAL A 75 9.92 -5.22 12.28
CA VAL A 75 9.73 -5.26 10.83
C VAL A 75 8.41 -4.59 10.45
N LEU A 76 8.46 -3.78 9.39
CA LEU A 76 7.30 -3.26 8.67
C LEU A 76 7.11 -4.08 7.39
N VAL A 77 5.88 -4.39 7.00
CA VAL A 77 5.61 -5.19 5.79
C VAL A 77 4.97 -4.32 4.72
N ASP A 78 5.68 -4.08 3.62
CA ASP A 78 5.14 -3.36 2.46
C ASP A 78 4.52 -4.37 1.47
N GLU A 79 3.39 -4.00 0.85
CA GLU A 79 2.61 -4.88 -0.04
C GLU A 79 2.36 -6.28 0.56
N ALA A 80 1.86 -6.31 1.80
CA ALA A 80 1.68 -7.52 2.61
C ALA A 80 0.98 -8.69 1.87
N ARG A 81 0.03 -8.38 0.97
CA ARG A 81 -0.61 -9.40 0.12
C ARG A 81 0.40 -10.12 -0.77
N ILE A 82 1.29 -9.38 -1.43
CA ILE A 82 2.31 -9.92 -2.34
C ILE A 82 3.38 -10.67 -1.54
N VAL A 83 3.79 -10.12 -0.40
CA VAL A 83 4.73 -10.80 0.51
C VAL A 83 4.18 -12.16 0.94
N LEU A 84 2.93 -12.21 1.40
CA LEU A 84 2.29 -13.44 1.82
C LEU A 84 2.15 -14.43 0.67
N GLN A 85 1.71 -13.95 -0.51
CA GLN A 85 1.58 -14.78 -1.71
C GLN A 85 2.92 -15.42 -2.09
N LYS A 86 4.02 -14.67 -2.05
CA LYS A 86 5.36 -15.21 -2.30
C LYS A 86 5.85 -16.16 -1.22
N ALA A 87 5.50 -15.91 0.03
CA ALA A 87 5.88 -16.78 1.15
C ALA A 87 5.28 -18.19 1.02
N ILE A 88 4.10 -18.31 0.40
CA ILE A 88 3.39 -19.58 0.19
C ILE A 88 3.52 -20.08 -1.27
N TYR A 89 4.59 -19.71 -1.98
CA TYR A 89 4.86 -20.18 -3.35
C TYR A 89 3.72 -19.91 -4.35
N ASP A 90 3.16 -18.70 -4.29
CA ASP A 90 2.10 -18.22 -5.19
C ASP A 90 0.79 -19.04 -5.15
N ILE A 91 0.58 -19.83 -4.10
CA ILE A 91 -0.71 -20.49 -3.83
C ILE A 91 -1.81 -19.42 -3.69
N PRO A 92 -3.00 -19.60 -4.31
CA PRO A 92 -4.10 -18.66 -4.20
C PRO A 92 -4.52 -18.42 -2.74
N ILE A 93 -4.56 -17.15 -2.34
CA ILE A 93 -5.07 -16.73 -1.03
C ILE A 93 -6.54 -16.34 -1.20
N HIS A 94 -7.44 -17.16 -0.66
CA HIS A 94 -8.89 -16.91 -0.73
C HIS A 94 -9.39 -15.92 0.32
N GLY A 95 -8.65 -15.72 1.42
CA GLY A 95 -9.03 -14.79 2.46
C GLY A 95 -7.97 -14.67 3.57
N MET A 96 -8.14 -13.66 4.41
CA MET A 96 -7.39 -13.49 5.66
C MET A 96 -8.26 -12.79 6.69
N THR A 97 -8.01 -13.06 7.97
CA THR A 97 -8.69 -12.42 9.09
C THR A 97 -7.69 -11.58 9.87
N LEU A 98 -8.12 -10.42 10.35
CA LEU A 98 -7.33 -9.49 11.16
C LEU A 98 -8.17 -9.06 12.36
N ASN A 99 -7.55 -9.00 13.54
CA ASN A 99 -8.20 -8.41 14.70
C ASN A 99 -8.25 -6.88 14.54
N ASN A 100 -9.38 -6.28 14.90
CA ASN A 100 -9.53 -4.83 14.94
C ASN A 100 -9.39 -4.35 16.39
N ASP A 101 -8.16 -4.11 16.81
CA ASP A 101 -7.84 -3.63 18.16
C ASP A 101 -7.76 -2.08 18.21
N GLY A 102 -8.42 -1.38 17.28
CA GLY A 102 -8.31 0.08 17.13
C GLY A 102 -7.00 0.54 16.48
N ASN A 103 -6.29 -0.38 15.82
CA ASN A 103 -4.94 -0.24 15.26
C ASN A 103 -4.92 -0.30 13.73
N ILE A 104 -6.08 -0.22 13.09
CA ILE A 104 -6.25 -0.24 11.64
C ILE A 104 -6.48 1.20 11.15
N ASP A 105 -5.51 1.72 10.42
CA ASP A 105 -5.61 3.00 9.72
C ASP A 105 -6.03 2.77 8.27
N ILE A 106 -7.02 3.53 7.82
CA ILE A 106 -7.49 3.55 6.45
C ILE A 106 -7.11 4.86 5.79
N LEU A 107 -6.45 4.74 4.64
CA LEU A 107 -6.00 5.88 3.85
C LEU A 107 -6.96 6.07 2.69
N GLU A 108 -7.55 7.25 2.59
CA GLU A 108 -8.37 7.68 1.45
C GLU A 108 -7.65 8.83 0.78
N HIS A 109 -7.20 8.70 -0.47
CA HIS A 109 -6.63 9.82 -1.27
C HIS A 109 -5.83 10.89 -0.49
N GLY A 110 -4.95 10.48 0.45
CA GLY A 110 -4.13 11.40 1.28
C GLY A 110 -4.65 11.69 2.69
N ALA A 111 -5.91 11.42 3.01
CA ALA A 111 -6.50 11.51 4.35
C ALA A 111 -6.42 10.17 5.12
N THR A 112 -6.44 10.20 6.45
CA THR A 112 -6.34 9.01 7.33
C THR A 112 -7.56 8.92 8.24
N HIS A 113 -8.18 7.75 8.31
CA HIS A 113 -9.25 7.43 9.26
C HIS A 113 -8.86 6.18 10.07
N THR A 114 -8.95 6.21 11.39
CA THR A 114 -8.70 5.04 12.23
C THR A 114 -9.98 4.26 12.44
N LEU A 115 -10.00 2.95 12.16
CA LEU A 115 -11.14 2.10 12.45
C LEU A 115 -11.15 1.63 13.90
N ASN A 116 -12.34 1.61 14.47
CA ASN A 116 -12.67 1.01 15.75
C ASN A 116 -14.04 0.31 15.65
N ALA A 117 -14.49 -0.32 16.74
CA ALA A 117 -15.78 -1.01 16.73
C ALA A 117 -16.98 -0.08 16.45
N ALA A 118 -16.86 1.22 16.74
CA ALA A 118 -17.95 2.19 16.62
C ALA A 118 -18.13 2.74 15.19
N ASN A 119 -17.08 2.78 14.36
CA ASN A 119 -17.13 3.35 13.01
C ASN A 119 -17.09 2.30 11.88
N LEU A 120 -17.16 1.01 12.22
CA LEU A 120 -17.13 -0.09 11.26
C LEU A 120 -18.28 -0.03 10.25
N LYS A 121 -19.47 0.37 10.71
CA LYS A 121 -20.68 0.53 9.88
C LYS A 121 -20.57 1.73 8.93
N GLU A 122 -20.04 2.85 9.42
CA GLU A 122 -19.79 4.03 8.58
C GLU A 122 -18.82 3.70 7.44
N TYR A 123 -17.79 2.90 7.73
CA TYR A 123 -16.84 2.45 6.73
C TYR A 123 -17.43 1.41 5.76
N SER A 124 -18.27 0.47 6.20
CA SER A 124 -18.96 -0.44 5.27
C SER A 124 -19.84 0.32 4.30
N ASP A 125 -20.60 1.30 4.81
CA ASP A 125 -21.52 2.12 4.03
C ASP A 125 -20.76 3.08 3.08
N LEU A 126 -19.55 3.51 3.44
CA LEU A 126 -18.62 4.21 2.54
C LEU A 126 -18.04 3.28 1.46
N ARG A 127 -17.60 2.08 1.83
CA ARG A 127 -17.01 1.11 0.90
C ARG A 127 -18.03 0.69 -0.18
N GLU A 128 -19.31 0.57 0.16
CA GLU A 128 -20.37 0.33 -0.83
C GLU A 128 -20.51 1.51 -1.81
N ARG A 129 -20.42 2.76 -1.35
CA ARG A 129 -20.43 3.95 -2.22
C ARG A 129 -19.24 4.01 -3.18
N TYR A 130 -18.08 3.47 -2.80
CA TYR A 130 -16.89 3.47 -3.66
C TYR A 130 -16.72 2.19 -4.49
N ASN A 131 -17.42 1.11 -4.16
CA ASN A 131 -17.55 -0.09 -4.99
C ASN A 131 -18.64 0.08 -6.06
N HIS A 132 -18.69 1.24 -6.73
CA HIS A 132 -19.45 1.31 -7.97
C HIS A 132 -18.81 0.37 -9.02
N PRO A 133 -19.60 -0.50 -9.65
CA PRO A 133 -19.13 -1.23 -10.83
C PRO A 133 -18.80 -0.22 -11.94
N LYS A 134 -17.82 -0.59 -12.76
CA LYS A 134 -17.39 0.05 -14.02
C LYS A 134 -18.45 0.96 -14.67
N ARG A 135 -18.00 2.16 -15.09
CA ARG A 135 -18.59 3.02 -16.13
C ARG A 135 -19.98 3.58 -15.80
N GLU A 136 -20.01 4.67 -15.05
CA GLU A 136 -21.04 5.68 -15.31
C GLU A 136 -20.44 6.71 -16.26
N ILE A 137 -20.80 6.59 -17.54
CA ILE A 137 -20.70 7.69 -18.50
C ILE A 137 -21.66 8.74 -17.95
N SER A 138 -21.12 9.84 -17.43
CA SER A 138 -21.94 11.03 -17.16
C SER A 138 -22.57 11.44 -18.49
N THR A 139 -23.88 11.67 -18.48
CA THR A 139 -24.68 12.08 -19.65
C THR A 139 -24.20 13.39 -20.30
N ASP A 140 -23.17 14.03 -19.74
CA ASP A 140 -22.67 15.34 -20.13
C ASP A 140 -21.30 15.27 -20.84
N GLY A 141 -20.94 14.13 -21.44
CA GLY A 141 -19.71 14.02 -22.25
C GLY A 141 -18.42 13.97 -21.44
N LYS A 142 -18.49 13.54 -20.17
CA LYS A 142 -17.33 13.46 -19.28
C LYS A 142 -17.02 12.02 -18.86
N LEU A 143 -15.73 11.70 -18.83
CA LEU A 143 -15.17 10.43 -18.36
C LEU A 143 -14.41 10.62 -17.05
N CYS A 144 -14.28 9.56 -16.26
CA CYS A 144 -13.49 9.54 -15.04
C CYS A 144 -12.21 8.73 -15.27
N CYS A 145 -11.04 9.32 -15.06
CA CYS A 145 -9.77 8.63 -15.17
C CYS A 145 -9.67 7.48 -14.14
N SER A 146 -9.43 6.26 -14.61
CA SER A 146 -9.34 5.06 -13.76
C SER A 146 -8.17 5.08 -12.77
N GLU A 147 -7.13 5.88 -13.01
CA GLU A 147 -5.91 5.92 -12.19
C GLU A 147 -5.88 7.05 -11.16
N CYS A 148 -6.57 8.16 -11.40
CA CYS A 148 -6.54 9.31 -10.51
C CYS A 148 -7.89 9.98 -10.28
N PHE A 149 -8.97 9.39 -10.80
CA PHE A 149 -10.37 9.81 -10.67
C PHE A 149 -10.63 11.26 -11.08
N HIS A 150 -9.74 11.83 -11.91
CA HIS A 150 -9.95 13.15 -12.47
C HIS A 150 -11.00 13.06 -13.56
N ILE A 151 -11.96 13.97 -13.52
CA ILE A 151 -12.97 14.09 -14.56
C ILE A 151 -12.32 14.76 -15.76
N VAL A 152 -12.38 14.08 -16.89
CA VAL A 152 -11.77 14.44 -18.17
C VAL A 152 -12.86 14.47 -19.24
N ASP A 153 -12.63 15.20 -20.32
CA ASP A 153 -13.58 15.21 -21.41
C ASP A 153 -13.55 13.86 -22.13
N ILE A 154 -14.69 13.39 -22.65
CA ILE A 154 -14.74 12.13 -23.40
C ILE A 154 -13.87 12.17 -24.68
N THR A 155 -13.57 13.37 -25.18
CA THR A 155 -12.67 13.58 -26.31
C THR A 155 -11.19 13.44 -25.96
N ASP A 156 -10.83 13.52 -24.68
CA ASP A 156 -9.45 13.39 -24.23
C ASP A 156 -8.97 11.94 -24.38
N HIS A 157 -7.82 11.76 -25.04
CA HIS A 157 -7.18 10.44 -25.16
C HIS A 157 -6.26 10.13 -23.97
N PHE A 158 -5.92 11.15 -23.17
CA PHE A 158 -5.05 11.05 -22.00
C PHE A 158 -5.59 11.91 -20.87
N CYS A 159 -5.44 11.43 -19.63
CA CYS A 159 -5.84 12.19 -18.46
C CYS A 159 -4.96 13.43 -18.27
N SER A 160 -5.56 14.62 -18.31
CA SER A 160 -4.89 15.91 -18.11
C SER A 160 -4.12 16.03 -16.78
N LYS A 161 -4.49 15.26 -15.75
CA LYS A 161 -3.85 15.28 -14.43
C LYS A 161 -2.67 14.29 -14.30
N CYS A 162 -2.78 13.09 -14.86
CA CYS A 162 -1.82 12.01 -14.59
C CYS A 162 -1.21 11.36 -15.83
N GLY A 163 -1.60 11.78 -17.04
CA GLY A 163 -1.06 11.28 -18.31
C GLY A 163 -1.47 9.86 -18.67
N GLN A 164 -2.35 9.22 -17.89
CA GLN A 164 -2.85 7.88 -18.20
C GLN A 164 -3.69 7.92 -19.48
N ARG A 165 -3.48 6.95 -20.37
CA ARG A 165 -4.32 6.77 -21.57
C ARG A 165 -5.75 6.40 -21.18
N LEU A 166 -6.71 7.10 -21.76
CA LEU A 166 -8.15 6.90 -21.57
C LEU A 166 -8.62 5.96 -22.69
N GLU A 167 -8.59 4.65 -22.43
CA GLU A 167 -9.06 3.60 -23.36
C GLU A 167 -10.47 3.10 -23.00
#